data_AF-A0A085MRB8-F1
#
_entry.id   AF-A0A085MRB8-F1
#
_cell.length_a   1.000
_cell.length_b   1.000
_cell.length_c   1.000
_cell.angle_alpha   90.00
_cell.angle_beta   90.00
_cell.angle_gamma   90.00
#
_symmetry.space_group_name_H-M   'P 1'
#
loop_
_entity.id
_entity.type
_entity.pdbx_description
1 polymer ?
#
loop_
_entity_poly.entity_id
_entity_poly.type
_entity_poly.pdbx_seq_one_letter_code
_entity_poly.pdbx_strand_id
1 'polypeptide(L)'
;MMSSIQRRKYEACFNLQVAEVAKEKRNCYAARQFDVREMMVKGWRKNEEALKKQPKRKCAQRTGASSWPELENHVAERVNEERRHGHMGTTNAIGARAMEWANVNAHLCFSFKATAGWCSRFMKRKDVLRQKTNLALRMPADLEAKVHDFRQYVMACPL
;
A
#
# COMPACT_ATOMS: atom_id res chain seq x y z
N MET A 1 -34.93 -31.29 -2.76
CA MET A 1 -34.56 -30.20 -1.82
C MET A 1 -33.17 -29.69 -2.21
N MET A 2 -33.05 -28.53 -2.86
CA MET A 2 -31.73 -27.97 -3.18
C MET A 2 -31.13 -27.42 -1.89
N SER A 3 -30.15 -28.13 -1.30
CA SER A 3 -29.48 -27.66 -0.09
C SER A 3 -28.90 -26.27 -0.35
N SER A 4 -29.24 -25.27 0.48
CA SER A 4 -28.66 -23.94 0.39
C SER A 4 -27.15 -24.04 0.52
N ILE A 5 -26.41 -23.71 -0.53
CA ILE A 5 -24.95 -23.74 -0.50
C ILE A 5 -24.48 -22.72 0.54
N GLN A 6 -24.01 -23.21 1.69
CA GLN A 6 -23.40 -22.34 2.70
C GLN A 6 -22.15 -21.68 2.12
N ARG A 7 -22.05 -20.35 2.27
CA ARG A 7 -20.86 -19.60 1.89
C ARG A 7 -19.73 -19.87 2.89
N ARG A 8 -18.70 -20.60 2.45
CA ARG A 8 -17.46 -20.83 3.22
C ARG A 8 -16.43 -19.73 2.96
N LYS A 9 -15.55 -19.50 3.95
CA LYS A 9 -14.37 -18.62 3.83
C LYS A 9 -13.14 -19.49 3.60
N TYR A 10 -12.24 -19.06 2.73
CA TYR A 10 -11.03 -19.81 2.39
C TYR A 10 -9.81 -18.90 2.42
N GLU A 11 -8.75 -19.34 3.09
CA GLU A 11 -7.48 -18.61 3.18
C GLU A 11 -6.70 -18.68 1.85
N ALA A 12 -5.85 -17.67 1.58
CA ALA A 12 -5.06 -17.62 0.36
C ALA A 12 -4.11 -18.83 0.21
N CYS A 13 -3.51 -19.32 1.31
CA CYS A 13 -2.67 -20.52 1.26
C CYS A 13 -3.46 -21.78 0.88
N PHE A 14 -4.67 -21.93 1.41
CA PHE A 14 -5.57 -23.03 1.02
C PHE A 14 -5.93 -22.92 -0.47
N ASN A 15 -6.33 -21.73 -0.93
CA ASN A 15 -6.67 -21.52 -2.34
C ASN A 15 -5.49 -21.84 -3.28
N LEU A 16 -4.26 -21.53 -2.87
CA LEU A 16 -3.04 -21.88 -3.59
C LEU A 16 -2.79 -23.38 -3.64
N GLN A 17 -2.90 -24.07 -2.50
CA GLN A 17 -2.77 -25.53 -2.43
C GLN A 17 -3.77 -26.23 -3.35
N VAL A 18 -5.03 -25.78 -3.36
CA VAL A 18 -6.06 -26.33 -4.25
C VAL A 18 -5.72 -26.04 -5.72
N ALA A 19 -5.22 -24.84 -6.03
CA ALA A 19 -4.82 -24.48 -7.39
C ALA A 19 -3.61 -25.30 -7.89
N GLU A 20 -2.67 -25.62 -7.02
CA GLU A 20 -1.49 -26.45 -7.32
C GLU A 20 -1.90 -27.89 -7.65
N VAL A 21 -2.70 -28.53 -6.80
CA VAL A 21 -3.26 -29.88 -7.08
C VAL A 21 -4.09 -29.90 -8.36
N ALA A 22 -4.81 -28.81 -8.65
CA ALA A 22 -5.59 -28.69 -9.88
C ALA A 22 -4.72 -28.49 -11.15
N LYS A 23 -3.47 -28.03 -11.02
CA LYS A 23 -2.50 -27.99 -12.11
C LYS A 23 -1.89 -29.35 -12.39
N GLU A 24 -1.55 -30.11 -11.35
CA GLU A 24 -0.98 -31.45 -11.49
C GLU A 24 -1.98 -32.45 -12.08
N LYS A 25 -3.23 -32.35 -11.64
CA LYS A 25 -4.30 -33.28 -12.04
C LYS A 25 -5.31 -32.56 -12.93
N ARG A 26 -6.49 -32.27 -12.39
CA ARG A 26 -7.59 -31.55 -13.06
C ARG A 26 -8.42 -30.78 -12.04
N ASN A 27 -9.16 -29.77 -12.49
CA ASN A 27 -10.01 -28.95 -11.62
C ASN A 27 -11.09 -29.78 -10.91
N CYS A 28 -11.75 -30.68 -11.63
CA CYS A 28 -12.78 -31.57 -11.07
C CYS A 28 -12.23 -32.50 -10.00
N TYR A 29 -10.99 -32.97 -10.15
CA TYR A 29 -10.33 -33.80 -9.15
C TYR A 29 -10.05 -33.00 -7.86
N ALA A 30 -9.43 -31.82 -7.99
CA ALA A 30 -9.17 -30.96 -6.84
C ALA A 30 -10.47 -30.52 -6.13
N ALA A 31 -11.51 -30.18 -6.89
CA ALA A 31 -12.82 -29.84 -6.36
C ALA A 31 -13.39 -30.93 -5.45
N ARG A 32 -13.31 -32.20 -5.88
CA ARG A 32 -13.74 -33.36 -5.09
C ARG A 32 -12.83 -33.61 -3.89
N GLN A 33 -11.50 -33.55 -4.08
CA GLN A 33 -10.55 -33.81 -3.00
C GLN A 33 -10.68 -32.81 -1.84
N PHE A 34 -10.96 -31.54 -2.13
CA PHE A 34 -11.01 -30.47 -1.14
C PHE A 34 -12.43 -30.04 -0.74
N ASP A 35 -13.47 -30.72 -1.22
CA ASP A 35 -14.88 -30.37 -1.02
C ASP A 35 -15.17 -28.88 -1.34
N VAL A 36 -14.74 -28.46 -2.53
CA VAL A 36 -14.93 -27.10 -3.03
C VAL A 36 -15.58 -27.12 -4.42
N ARG A 37 -16.28 -26.05 -4.77
CA ARG A 37 -16.90 -25.95 -6.10
C ARG A 37 -15.83 -25.79 -7.17
N GLU A 38 -15.95 -26.54 -8.26
CA GLU A 38 -15.02 -26.50 -9.39
C GLU A 38 -14.83 -25.08 -9.97
N MET A 39 -15.91 -24.29 -10.03
CA MET A 39 -15.85 -22.89 -10.47
C MET A 39 -14.93 -22.02 -9.59
N MET A 40 -14.82 -22.34 -8.29
CA MET A 40 -13.89 -21.66 -7.38
C MET A 40 -12.45 -22.06 -7.67
N VAL A 41 -12.19 -23.35 -7.88
CA VAL A 41 -10.87 -23.86 -8.29
C VAL A 41 -10.40 -23.19 -9.58
N LYS A 42 -11.28 -23.09 -10.57
CA LYS A 42 -10.99 -22.38 -11.84
C LYS A 42 -10.66 -20.91 -11.60
N GLY A 43 -11.39 -20.24 -10.72
CA GLY A 43 -11.11 -18.85 -10.32
C GLY A 43 -9.76 -18.68 -9.61
N TRP A 44 -9.43 -19.56 -8.67
CA TRP A 44 -8.17 -19.52 -7.93
C TRP A 44 -6.97 -19.78 -8.84
N ARG A 45 -7.08 -20.71 -9.79
CA ARG A 45 -6.03 -20.92 -10.81
C ARG A 45 -5.81 -19.70 -11.68
N LYS A 46 -6.89 -19.04 -12.14
CA LYS A 46 -6.77 -17.81 -12.93
C LYS A 46 -6.13 -16.65 -12.15
N ASN A 47 -6.36 -16.59 -10.84
CA ASN A 47 -5.89 -15.51 -9.97
C ASN A 47 -4.69 -15.91 -9.10
N GLU A 48 -3.95 -16.94 -9.50
CA GLU A 48 -2.89 -17.54 -8.69
C GLU A 48 -1.76 -16.56 -8.35
N GLU A 49 -1.34 -15.73 -9.32
CA GLU A 49 -0.30 -14.72 -9.07
C GLU A 49 -0.72 -13.72 -7.99
N ALA A 50 -1.99 -13.29 -8.01
CA ALA A 50 -2.52 -12.40 -6.99
C ALA A 50 -2.63 -13.09 -5.62
N LEU A 51 -2.91 -14.40 -5.60
CA LEU A 51 -2.90 -15.20 -4.37
C LEU A 51 -1.49 -15.35 -3.80
N LYS A 52 -0.46 -15.53 -4.63
CA LYS A 52 0.97 -15.57 -4.19
C LYS A 52 1.44 -14.25 -3.58
N LYS A 53 0.97 -13.12 -4.10
CA LYS A 53 1.29 -11.77 -3.59
C LYS A 53 0.58 -11.44 -2.26
N GLN A 54 -0.39 -12.23 -1.82
CA GLN A 54 -1.19 -11.95 -0.62
C GLN A 54 -0.65 -12.65 0.64
N PRO A 55 -0.91 -12.09 1.83
CA PRO A 55 -0.65 -12.78 3.09
C PRO A 55 -1.42 -14.11 3.15
N LYS A 56 -0.75 -15.17 3.63
CA LYS A 56 -1.29 -16.56 3.63
C LYS A 56 -2.70 -16.67 4.22
N ARG A 57 -2.97 -16.00 5.35
CA ARG A 57 -4.25 -16.04 6.07
C ARG A 57 -5.34 -15.14 5.49
N LYS A 58 -5.06 -14.36 4.42
CA LYS A 58 -6.04 -13.44 3.84
C LYS A 58 -7.14 -14.23 3.12
N CYS A 59 -8.39 -14.01 3.52
CA CYS A 59 -9.53 -14.79 3.00
C CYS A 59 -10.28 -14.11 1.84
N ALA A 60 -10.10 -12.81 1.64
CA ALA A 60 -10.78 -12.07 0.57
C ALA A 60 -10.04 -10.79 0.19
N GLN A 61 -10.13 -10.41 -1.07
CA GLN A 61 -9.66 -9.12 -1.60
C GLN A 61 -10.73 -8.02 -1.49
N ARG A 62 -11.48 -7.98 -0.38
CA ARG A 62 -12.55 -6.96 -0.19
C ARG A 62 -12.02 -5.56 0.03
N THR A 63 -10.79 -5.46 0.54
CA THR A 63 -10.15 -4.20 0.94
C THR A 63 -8.72 -4.21 0.44
N GLY A 64 -8.37 -3.21 -0.39
CA GLY A 64 -7.00 -3.00 -0.85
C GLY A 64 -6.86 -2.32 -2.20
N ALA A 65 -7.78 -2.52 -3.14
CA ALA A 65 -7.76 -1.79 -4.41
C ALA A 65 -8.23 -0.34 -4.19
N SER A 66 -7.50 0.61 -4.76
CA SER A 66 -7.99 1.99 -4.89
C SER A 66 -9.02 2.03 -6.00
N SER A 67 -10.11 2.77 -5.80
CA SER A 67 -11.03 3.14 -6.89
C SER A 67 -10.40 4.13 -7.87
N TRP A 68 -9.33 4.83 -7.44
CA TRP A 68 -8.59 5.82 -8.23
C TRP A 68 -7.09 5.54 -8.12
N PRO A 69 -6.57 4.50 -8.82
CA PRO A 69 -5.17 4.11 -8.70
C PRO A 69 -4.20 5.17 -9.24
N GLU A 70 -4.54 5.86 -10.32
CA GLU A 70 -3.73 6.92 -10.96
C GLU A 70 -3.60 8.13 -10.03
N LEU A 71 -4.71 8.59 -9.46
CA LEU A 71 -4.74 9.63 -8.44
C LEU A 71 -3.81 9.27 -7.27
N GLU A 72 -3.95 8.05 -6.73
CA GLU A 72 -3.12 7.62 -5.59
C GLU A 72 -1.65 7.48 -5.95
N ASN A 73 -1.30 7.12 -7.20
CA ASN A 73 0.09 7.10 -7.64
C ASN A 73 0.67 8.51 -7.66
N HIS A 74 -0.03 9.46 -8.29
CA HIS A 74 0.44 10.84 -8.38
C HIS A 74 0.60 11.50 -7.01
N VAL A 75 -0.39 11.35 -6.12
CA VAL A 75 -0.31 11.92 -4.77
C VAL A 75 0.82 11.26 -3.96
N ALA A 76 1.05 9.95 -4.14
CA ALA A 76 2.16 9.27 -3.46
C ALA A 76 3.54 9.75 -3.94
N GLU A 77 3.72 9.96 -5.25
CA GLU A 77 4.96 10.51 -5.81
C GLU A 77 5.28 11.88 -5.22
N ARG A 78 4.31 12.80 -5.24
CA ARG A 78 4.44 14.14 -4.65
C ARG A 78 4.78 14.11 -3.17
N VAL A 79 4.09 13.27 -2.39
CA VAL A 79 4.37 13.13 -0.94
C VAL A 79 5.77 12.58 -0.69
N ASN A 80 6.26 11.67 -1.54
CA ASN A 80 7.62 11.14 -1.42
C ASN A 80 8.69 12.18 -1.81
N GLU A 81 8.45 12.99 -2.84
CA GLU A 81 9.33 14.10 -3.22
C GLU A 81 9.49 15.11 -2.08
N GLU A 82 8.39 15.55 -1.49
CA GLU A 82 8.43 16.52 -0.39
C GLU A 82 9.18 16.00 0.83
N ARG A 83 9.09 14.71 1.08
CA ARG A 83 9.84 14.07 2.16
C ARG A 83 11.32 14.01 1.87
N ARG A 84 11.72 13.78 0.62
CA ARG A 84 13.13 13.90 0.21
C ARG A 84 13.65 15.32 0.45
N HIS A 85 12.76 16.31 0.38
CA HIS A 85 13.07 17.73 0.62
C HIS A 85 12.89 18.13 2.10
N GLY A 86 12.56 17.20 3.00
CA GLY A 86 12.43 17.45 4.44
C GLY A 86 11.08 18.03 4.89
N HIS A 87 10.09 18.11 4.01
CA HIS A 87 8.76 18.61 4.35
C HIS A 87 7.83 17.48 4.82
N MET A 88 7.19 17.69 5.97
CA MET A 88 6.16 16.79 6.49
C MET A 88 4.80 17.23 5.96
N GLY A 89 4.23 16.44 5.04
CA GLY A 89 2.86 16.63 4.59
C GLY A 89 1.84 16.23 5.67
N THR A 90 0.97 17.15 6.08
CA THR A 90 -0.19 16.85 6.94
C THR A 90 -1.28 16.13 6.14
N THR A 91 -2.20 15.44 6.83
CA THR A 91 -3.33 14.76 6.19
C THR A 91 -4.20 15.71 5.36
N ASN A 92 -4.32 16.98 5.80
CA ASN A 92 -5.05 18.01 5.06
C ASN A 92 -4.33 18.41 3.77
N ALA A 93 -3.00 18.52 3.80
CA ALA A 93 -2.20 18.80 2.60
C ALA A 93 -2.32 17.68 1.55
N ILE A 94 -2.33 16.43 2.01
CA ILE A 94 -2.58 15.26 1.13
C ILE A 94 -3.97 15.36 0.48
N GLY A 95 -5.00 15.71 1.27
CA GLY A 95 -6.36 15.88 0.74
C GLY A 95 -6.47 17.01 -0.27
N ALA A 96 -5.81 18.16 -0.02
CA ALA A 96 -5.80 19.30 -0.93
C ALA A 96 -5.17 18.95 -2.29
N ARG A 97 -4.03 18.26 -2.30
CA ARG A 97 -3.38 17.82 -3.55
C ARG A 97 -4.19 16.80 -4.32
N ALA A 98 -4.86 15.90 -3.60
CA ALA A 98 -5.75 14.95 -4.23
C ALA A 98 -6.92 15.65 -4.93
N MET A 99 -7.48 16.70 -4.31
CA MET A 99 -8.52 17.52 -4.93
C MET A 99 -8.01 18.30 -6.13
N GLU A 100 -6.82 18.90 -6.03
CA GLU A 100 -6.20 19.63 -7.15
C GLU A 100 -6.00 18.71 -8.37
N TRP A 101 -5.43 17.53 -8.16
CA TRP A 101 -5.25 16.56 -9.23
C TRP A 101 -6.57 16.04 -9.78
N ALA A 102 -7.55 15.77 -8.91
CA ALA A 102 -8.89 15.33 -9.31
C ALA A 102 -9.63 16.38 -10.14
N ASN A 103 -9.44 17.67 -9.86
CA ASN A 103 -10.03 18.75 -10.64
C ASN A 103 -9.42 18.83 -12.05
N VAL A 104 -8.09 18.68 -12.17
CA VAL A 104 -7.41 18.63 -13.48
C VAL A 104 -7.76 17.36 -14.25
N ASN A 105 -7.93 16.24 -13.55
CA ASN A 105 -8.17 14.91 -14.12
C ASN A 105 -9.60 14.42 -13.82
N ALA A 106 -10.60 15.28 -14.03
CA ALA A 106 -11.99 14.97 -13.72
C ALA A 106 -12.50 13.68 -14.38
N HIS A 107 -12.00 13.36 -15.58
CA HIS A 107 -12.30 12.13 -16.31
C HIS A 107 -11.84 10.84 -15.59
N LEU A 108 -10.78 10.91 -14.77
CA LEU A 108 -10.28 9.79 -13.97
C LEU A 108 -10.85 9.76 -12.55
N CYS A 109 -11.35 10.89 -12.06
CA CYS A 109 -11.74 11.10 -10.67
C CYS A 109 -13.23 11.42 -10.50
N PHE A 110 -14.11 10.75 -11.25
CA PHE A 110 -15.54 10.99 -11.15
C PHE A 110 -16.04 10.80 -9.72
N SER A 111 -16.72 11.81 -9.16
CA SER A 111 -17.25 11.85 -7.79
C SER A 111 -16.21 11.73 -6.67
N PHE A 112 -14.92 11.94 -6.95
CA PHE A 112 -13.88 11.87 -5.94
C PHE A 112 -14.12 12.90 -4.82
N LYS A 113 -13.92 12.47 -3.58
CA LYS A 113 -13.93 13.34 -2.39
C LYS A 113 -12.73 13.00 -1.52
N ALA A 114 -11.91 14.00 -1.21
CA ALA A 114 -10.79 13.89 -0.28
C ALA A 114 -11.25 13.79 1.19
N THR A 115 -12.08 12.78 1.50
CA THR A 115 -12.54 12.51 2.86
C THR A 115 -11.39 12.04 3.76
N ALA A 116 -11.50 12.29 5.07
CA ALA A 116 -10.52 11.78 6.04
C ALA A 116 -10.36 10.25 5.99
N GLY A 117 -11.45 9.53 5.69
CA GLY A 117 -11.45 8.09 5.46
C GLY A 117 -10.65 7.67 4.23
N TRP A 118 -10.75 8.43 3.13
CA TRP A 118 -9.90 8.21 1.95
C TRP A 118 -8.43 8.44 2.28
N CYS A 119 -8.08 9.58 2.90
CA CYS A 119 -6.68 9.88 3.27
C CYS A 119 -6.07 8.78 4.13
N SER A 120 -6.80 8.30 5.14
CA SER A 120 -6.35 7.21 6.02
C SER A 120 -6.08 5.91 5.27
N ARG A 121 -6.95 5.55 4.30
CA ARG A 121 -6.79 4.35 3.48
C ARG A 121 -5.67 4.50 2.46
N PHE A 122 -5.55 5.65 1.81
CA PHE A 122 -4.44 6.02 0.93
C PHE A 122 -3.10 5.85 1.67
N MET A 123 -2.99 6.42 2.87
CA MET A 123 -1.77 6.35 3.67
C MET A 123 -1.37 4.91 4.00
N LYS A 124 -2.34 4.06 4.35
CA LYS A 124 -2.12 2.62 4.58
C LYS A 124 -1.75 1.86 3.31
N ARG A 125 -2.33 2.20 2.16
CA ARG A 125 -2.08 1.50 0.88
C ARG A 125 -0.70 1.81 0.30
N LYS A 126 -0.29 3.08 0.36
CA LYS A 126 0.97 3.56 -0.23
C LYS A 126 2.15 3.53 0.73
N ASP A 127 1.95 3.02 1.94
CA ASP A 127 2.94 2.94 3.03
C ASP A 127 3.66 4.26 3.32
N VAL A 128 3.00 5.38 3.02
CA VAL A 128 3.54 6.73 3.28
C VAL A 128 3.56 7.04 4.77
N LEU A 129 3.29 6.13 5.70
CA LEU A 129 3.47 6.40 7.15
C LEU A 129 4.71 5.74 7.73
N ARG A 130 5.30 4.75 7.05
CA ARG A 130 6.21 3.78 7.68
C ARG A 130 7.68 4.07 7.48
N GLN A 131 8.05 5.01 6.62
CA GLN A 131 9.42 5.49 6.56
C GLN A 131 9.68 6.32 7.82
N LYS A 132 10.31 5.71 8.83
CA LYS A 132 10.92 6.43 9.95
C LYS A 132 11.85 7.45 9.33
N THR A 133 11.51 8.72 9.46
CA THR A 133 12.43 9.80 9.20
C THR A 133 13.58 9.63 10.18
N ASN A 134 14.76 9.26 9.68
CA ASN A 134 15.97 9.66 10.37
C ASN A 134 15.91 11.18 10.41
N LEU A 135 15.56 11.72 11.57
CA LEU A 135 15.75 13.11 11.99
C LEU A 135 17.23 13.50 12.01
N ALA A 136 18.09 12.81 11.26
CA ALA A 136 19.38 13.34 10.85
C ALA A 136 19.08 14.45 9.85
N LEU A 137 18.78 15.60 10.43
CA LEU A 137 18.78 16.92 9.85
C LEU A 137 19.76 16.94 8.68
N ARG A 138 19.26 17.30 7.50
CA ARG A 138 20.13 17.80 6.44
C ARG A 138 21.12 18.74 7.13
N MET A 139 22.41 18.39 7.09
CA MET A 139 23.42 19.21 7.75
C MET A 139 23.25 20.64 7.21
N PRO A 140 23.02 21.63 8.08
CA PRO A 140 23.00 23.02 7.66
C PRO A 140 24.29 23.29 6.87
N ALA A 141 24.20 24.01 5.75
CA ALA A 141 25.37 24.26 4.90
C ALA A 141 26.50 24.97 5.68
N ASP A 142 26.15 25.64 6.77
CA ASP A 142 27.02 26.35 7.72
C ASP A 142 27.47 25.49 8.92
N LEU A 143 27.14 24.20 8.98
CA LEU A 143 27.49 23.35 10.12
C LEU A 143 29.00 23.25 10.30
N GLU A 144 29.74 23.02 9.22
CA GLU A 144 31.20 22.94 9.24
C GLU A 144 31.83 24.25 9.70
N ALA A 145 31.27 25.39 9.27
CA ALA A 145 31.72 26.72 9.69
C ALA A 145 31.49 26.94 11.20
N LYS A 146 30.30 26.62 11.71
CA LYS A 146 30.01 26.71 13.15
C LYS A 146 30.85 25.77 14.01
N VAL A 147 31.10 24.56 13.52
CA VAL A 147 31.98 23.59 14.21
C VAL A 147 33.42 24.11 14.22
N HIS A 148 33.87 24.74 13.13
CA HIS A 148 35.18 25.37 13.06
C HIS A 148 35.31 26.52 14.05
N ASP A 149 34.35 27.45 14.07
CA ASP A 149 34.34 28.59 15.00
C ASP A 149 34.34 28.13 16.46
N PHE A 150 33.55 27.10 16.79
CA PHE A 150 33.51 26.54 18.14
C PHE A 150 34.85 25.90 18.53
N ARG A 151 35.48 25.15 17.62
CA ARG A 151 36.81 24.57 17.86
C ARG A 151 37.85 25.67 18.09
N GLN A 152 37.82 26.75 17.32
CA GLN A 152 38.71 27.88 17.52
C GLN A 152 38.47 28.56 18.88
N TYR A 153 37.22 28.78 19.27
CA TYR A 153 36.87 29.38 20.56
C TYR A 153 37.40 28.55 21.74
N VAL A 154 37.23 27.23 21.71
CA VAL A 154 37.73 26.32 22.76
C VAL A 154 39.26 26.31 22.82
N MET A 155 39.94 26.38 21.68
CA MET A 155 41.41 26.44 21.61
C MET A 155 41.98 27.81 22.03
N ALA A 156 41.19 28.88 21.91
CA ALA A 156 41.60 30.26 22.23
C ALA A 156 41.29 30.69 23.67
N CYS A 157 40.67 29.83 24.48
CA CYS A 157 40.38 30.10 25.89
C CYS A 157 41.43 29.38 26.75
N PRO A 158 42.47 30.08 27.27
CA PRO A 158 43.37 29.46 28.24
C PRO A 158 42.65 29.36 29.58
N LEU A 159 42.70 28.18 30.21
CA LEU A 159 42.25 27.96 31.59
C LEU A 159 42.98 28.89 32.56
#